data_AF-D6K9F9-F1
#
_entry.id   AF-D6K9F9-F1
#
_cell.length_a   1.000
_cell.length_b   1.000
_cell.length_c   1.000
_cell.angle_alpha   90.00
_cell.angle_beta   90.00
_cell.angle_gamma   90.00
#
_symmetry.space_group_name_H-M   'P 1'
#
loop_
_entity.id
_entity.type
_entity.pdbx_description
1 polymer ?
#
loop_
_entity_poly.entity_id
_entity_poly.type
_entity_poly.pdbx_seq_one_letter_code
_entity_poly.pdbx_strand_id
1 'polypeptide(L)'
;MSAGLTPEKLEELLGDPADPANPFGYAAAVAHDEANDAPEHLYEVLRETDFHLNYLPRQWGGAFESFDRSLTLVRAAARRDVRIMPGTMFSIIAATCLQLHGTPRAAGAGGAHPAGRRRGRLRPHRGGPRQRPARRTGAAGRGGTAARREVAGRQTVCGPRPSTSSPAPAPAGPAPSPPSCWI
;
A
#
# COMPACT_ATOMS: atom_id res chain seq x y z
N MET A 1 -2.77 29.20 -7.27
CA MET A 1 -2.01 27.96 -7.51
C MET A 1 -1.99 27.16 -6.21
N SER A 2 -2.86 26.17 -6.04
CA SER A 2 -2.79 25.31 -4.85
C SER A 2 -1.54 24.47 -4.99
N ALA A 3 -0.52 24.73 -4.16
CA ALA A 3 0.66 23.89 -4.11
C ALA A 3 0.22 22.45 -3.81
N GLY A 4 0.50 21.52 -4.74
CA GLY A 4 0.20 20.11 -4.57
C GLY A 4 0.84 19.55 -3.30
N LEU A 5 0.37 18.38 -2.85
CA LEU A 5 0.93 17.68 -1.70
C LEU A 5 2.46 17.55 -1.85
N THR A 6 3.20 17.85 -0.78
CA THR A 6 4.66 17.66 -0.72
C THR A 6 4.99 16.58 0.31
N PRO A 7 6.14 15.90 0.17
CA PRO A 7 6.56 14.90 1.15
C PRO A 7 6.59 15.45 2.58
N GLU A 8 7.09 16.68 2.77
CA GLU A 8 7.22 17.32 4.07
C GLU A 8 5.85 17.57 4.71
N LYS A 9 4.88 18.05 3.92
CA LYS A 9 3.49 18.26 4.38
C LYS A 9 2.80 16.95 4.71
N LEU A 10 3.10 15.89 3.96
CA LEU A 10 2.56 14.58 4.26
C LEU A 10 3.13 14.05 5.58
N GLU A 11 4.45 14.15 5.78
CA GLU A 11 5.09 13.72 7.03
C GLU A 11 4.59 14.53 8.24
N GLU A 12 4.41 15.84 8.10
CA GLU A 12 3.81 16.69 9.14
C GLU A 12 2.39 16.23 9.49
N LEU A 13 1.59 15.89 8.48
CA LEU A 13 0.21 15.43 8.66
C LEU A 13 0.13 14.06 9.33
N LEU A 14 1.06 13.16 9.00
CA LEU A 14 1.12 11.80 9.57
C LEU A 14 1.78 11.77 10.96
N GLY A 15 2.42 12.86 11.39
CA GLY A 15 2.99 13.01 12.74
C GLY A 15 4.24 12.16 12.99
N ASP A 16 4.72 12.18 14.24
CA ASP A 16 5.93 11.46 14.65
C ASP A 16 5.72 9.93 14.57
N PRO A 17 6.51 9.19 13.75
CA PRO A 17 6.36 7.74 13.64
C PRO A 17 6.75 6.96 14.91
N ALA A 18 7.56 7.56 15.78
CA ALA A 18 8.06 6.93 17.00
C ALA A 18 7.09 7.09 18.19
N ASP A 19 6.12 7.99 18.11
CA ASP A 19 5.09 8.14 19.13
C ASP A 19 4.17 6.90 19.14
N PRO A 20 4.14 6.10 20.23
CA PRO A 20 3.30 4.91 20.31
C PRO A 20 1.79 5.23 20.29
N ALA A 21 1.39 6.49 20.54
CA ALA A 21 0.01 6.92 20.45
C ALA A 21 -0.41 7.33 19.01
N ASN A 22 0.55 7.45 18.09
CA ASN A 22 0.26 7.84 16.71
C ASN A 22 -0.35 6.66 15.92
N PRO A 23 -1.58 6.79 15.38
CA PRO A 23 -2.19 5.74 14.56
C PRO A 23 -1.47 5.48 13.23
N PHE A 24 -0.57 6.37 12.81
CA PHE A 24 0.30 6.23 11.63
C PHE A 24 1.76 6.00 12.00
N GLY A 25 2.02 5.64 13.27
CA GLY A 25 3.35 5.31 13.77
C GLY A 25 3.76 3.87 13.48
N TYR A 26 5.03 3.55 13.73
CA TYR A 26 5.58 2.22 13.44
C TYR A 26 4.89 1.11 14.25
N ALA A 27 4.51 1.38 15.51
CA ALA A 27 3.80 0.41 16.33
C ALA A 27 2.43 0.04 15.75
N ALA A 28 1.69 1.02 15.20
CA ALA A 28 0.41 0.79 14.54
C ALA A 28 0.59 0.01 13.23
N ALA A 29 1.61 0.34 12.43
CA ALA A 29 1.93 -0.37 11.20
C ALA A 29 2.22 -1.86 11.43
N VAL A 30 3.03 -2.17 12.45
CA VAL A 30 3.32 -3.56 12.85
C VAL A 30 2.05 -4.27 13.30
N ALA A 31 1.22 -3.63 14.13
CA ALA A 31 -0.03 -4.23 14.60
C ALA A 31 -1.01 -4.55 13.46
N HIS A 32 -1.13 -3.67 12.46
CA HIS A 32 -1.93 -3.92 11.26
C HIS A 32 -1.36 -5.06 10.40
N ASP A 33 -0.04 -5.14 10.30
CA ASP A 33 0.60 -6.23 9.54
C ASP A 33 0.40 -7.59 10.22
N GLU A 34 0.63 -7.68 11.52
CA GLU A 34 0.43 -8.90 12.32
C GLU A 34 -1.04 -9.36 12.33
N ALA A 35 -1.97 -8.41 12.35
CA ALA A 35 -3.40 -8.71 12.26
C ALA A 35 -3.88 -9.03 10.84
N ASN A 36 -3.03 -8.81 9.82
CA ASN A 36 -3.40 -8.83 8.40
C ASN A 36 -4.60 -7.90 8.08
N ASP A 37 -4.70 -6.78 8.81
CA ASP A 37 -5.75 -5.79 8.65
C ASP A 37 -5.29 -4.65 7.74
N ALA A 38 -6.22 -4.08 6.97
CA ALA A 38 -5.92 -2.92 6.14
C ALA A 38 -5.80 -1.63 6.99
N PRO A 39 -4.82 -0.74 6.71
CA PRO A 39 -4.70 0.55 7.38
C PRO A 39 -5.70 1.57 6.80
N GLU A 40 -7.00 1.29 6.91
CA GLU A 40 -8.08 2.07 6.27
C GLU A 40 -8.01 3.57 6.54
N HIS A 41 -7.67 3.93 7.78
CA HIS A 41 -7.54 5.34 8.17
C HIS A 41 -6.39 6.04 7.43
N LEU A 42 -5.26 5.35 7.20
CA LEU A 42 -4.16 5.89 6.41
C LEU A 42 -4.60 6.08 4.95
N TYR A 43 -5.32 5.10 4.39
CA TYR A 43 -5.83 5.20 3.02
C TYR A 43 -6.79 6.38 2.84
N GLU A 44 -7.69 6.59 3.79
CA GLU A 44 -8.61 7.72 3.77
C GLU A 44 -7.87 9.06 3.80
N VAL A 45 -6.91 9.21 4.70
CA VAL A 45 -6.06 10.41 4.79
C VAL A 45 -5.28 10.66 3.49
N LEU A 46 -4.70 9.63 2.89
CA LEU A 46 -3.99 9.75 1.61
C LEU A 46 -4.95 10.15 0.47
N ARG A 47 -6.17 9.61 0.46
CA ARG A 47 -7.19 9.98 -0.52
C ARG A 47 -7.61 11.45 -0.36
N GLU A 48 -7.82 11.92 0.87
CA GLU A 48 -8.22 13.31 1.18
C GLU A 48 -7.15 14.35 0.89
N THR A 49 -5.88 13.92 0.83
CA THR A 49 -4.74 14.78 0.50
C THR A 49 -4.37 14.76 -0.98
N ASP A 50 -5.21 14.14 -1.82
CA ASP A 50 -4.99 13.96 -3.26
C ASP A 50 -3.71 13.18 -3.58
N PHE A 51 -3.25 12.32 -2.67
CA PHE A 51 -2.02 11.53 -2.86
C PHE A 51 -2.08 10.73 -4.16
N HIS A 52 -3.20 10.06 -4.45
CA HIS A 52 -3.41 9.28 -5.67
C HIS A 52 -3.31 10.09 -6.97
N LEU A 53 -3.43 11.42 -6.92
CA LEU A 53 -3.30 12.29 -8.08
C LEU A 53 -1.84 12.66 -8.40
N ASN A 54 -0.89 12.37 -7.49
CA ASN A 54 0.50 12.84 -7.60
C ASN A 54 1.25 12.30 -8.84
N TYR A 55 0.86 11.12 -9.32
CA TYR A 55 1.47 10.44 -10.47
C TYR A 55 0.58 10.44 -11.72
N LEU A 56 -0.57 11.13 -11.66
CA LEU A 56 -1.48 11.24 -12.79
C LEU A 56 -1.16 12.50 -13.61
N PRO A 57 -1.17 12.41 -14.95
CA PRO A 57 -1.04 13.57 -15.82
C PRO A 57 -2.08 14.67 -15.56
N ARG A 58 -1.71 15.93 -15.80
CA ARG A 58 -2.59 17.10 -15.57
C ARG A 58 -3.88 17.05 -16.40
N GLN A 59 -3.83 16.50 -17.62
CA GLN A 59 -5.02 16.32 -18.45
C GLN A 59 -6.08 15.38 -17.84
N TRP A 60 -5.71 14.58 -16.84
CA TRP A 60 -6.62 13.70 -16.08
C TRP A 60 -6.98 14.30 -14.72
N GLY A 61 -6.73 15.59 -14.51
CA GLY A 61 -6.92 16.25 -13.21
C GLY A 61 -5.81 15.94 -12.19
N GLY A 62 -4.73 15.30 -12.63
CA GLY A 62 -3.61 14.95 -11.77
C GLY A 62 -2.63 16.10 -11.49
N ALA A 63 -1.65 15.80 -10.65
CA ALA A 63 -0.61 16.73 -10.19
C ALA A 63 0.81 16.27 -10.58
N PHE A 64 0.94 15.36 -11.55
CA PHE A 64 2.24 14.85 -11.98
C PHE A 64 3.15 15.95 -12.52
N GLU A 65 4.38 15.98 -12.00
CA GLU A 65 5.44 16.90 -12.40
C GLU A 65 6.71 16.17 -12.80
N SER A 66 7.19 15.26 -11.94
CA SER A 66 8.32 14.39 -12.23
C SER A 66 8.21 13.07 -11.47
N PHE A 67 8.85 12.02 -12.00
CA PHE A 67 8.93 10.73 -11.31
C PHE A 67 9.68 10.83 -9.98
N ASP A 68 10.75 11.63 -9.92
CA ASP A 68 11.52 11.81 -8.69
C ASP A 68 10.67 12.41 -7.56
N ARG A 69 9.91 13.47 -7.85
CA ARG A 69 8.98 14.08 -6.91
C ARG A 69 7.89 13.11 -6.48
N SER A 70 7.27 12.42 -7.45
CA SER A 70 6.21 11.46 -7.21
C SER A 70 6.68 10.31 -6.31
N LEU A 71 7.80 9.67 -6.66
CA LEU A 71 8.36 8.56 -5.89
C LEU A 71 8.86 9.00 -4.52
N THR A 72 9.36 10.23 -4.36
CA THR A 72 9.72 10.76 -3.03
C THR A 72 8.50 10.86 -2.12
N LEU A 73 7.37 11.33 -2.65
CA LEU A 73 6.10 11.37 -1.92
C LEU A 73 5.58 9.96 -1.61
N VAL A 74 5.64 9.03 -2.57
CA VAL A 74 5.24 7.63 -2.33
C VAL A 74 6.10 6.97 -1.28
N ARG A 75 7.43 7.21 -1.28
CA ARG A 75 8.33 6.70 -0.25
C ARG A 75 8.00 7.26 1.14
N ALA A 76 7.65 8.54 1.24
CA ALA A 76 7.23 9.15 2.51
C ALA A 76 6.01 8.40 3.09
N ALA A 77 4.97 8.17 2.28
CA ALA A 77 3.80 7.39 2.70
C ALA A 77 4.16 5.92 3.02
N ALA A 78 4.99 5.28 2.19
CA ALA A 78 5.38 3.89 2.36
C ALA A 78 6.25 3.61 3.60
N ARG A 79 6.87 4.64 4.20
CA ARG A 79 7.52 4.51 5.51
C ARG A 79 6.51 4.25 6.63
N ARG A 80 5.23 4.60 6.44
CA ARG A 80 4.18 4.40 7.45
C ARG A 80 3.49 3.05 7.30
N ASP A 81 3.39 2.55 6.08
CA ASP A 81 2.90 1.20 5.81
C ASP A 81 3.51 0.67 4.51
N VAL A 82 4.09 -0.53 4.60
CA VAL A 82 4.81 -1.18 3.50
C VAL A 82 3.92 -1.44 2.29
N ARG A 83 2.60 -1.58 2.47
CA ARG A 83 1.62 -1.89 1.43
C ARG A 83 1.35 -0.72 0.49
N ILE A 84 1.66 0.51 0.92
CA ILE A 84 1.46 1.72 0.10
C ILE A 84 2.29 1.68 -1.18
N MET A 85 3.56 1.28 -1.10
CA MET A 85 4.44 1.25 -2.27
C MET A 85 3.93 0.29 -3.35
N PRO A 86 3.70 -1.02 -3.11
CA PRO A 86 3.20 -1.92 -4.14
C PRO A 86 1.83 -1.48 -4.68
N GLY A 87 0.89 -1.08 -3.81
CA GLY A 87 -0.42 -0.58 -4.24
C GLY A 87 -0.30 0.61 -5.19
N THR A 88 0.55 1.58 -4.85
CA THR A 88 0.76 2.78 -5.67
C THR A 88 1.49 2.47 -6.98
N MET A 89 2.48 1.58 -6.95
CA MET A 89 3.23 1.19 -8.16
C MET A 89 2.33 0.49 -9.18
N PHE A 90 1.37 -0.33 -8.75
CA PHE A 90 0.37 -0.89 -9.66
C PHE A 90 -0.49 0.20 -10.30
N SER A 91 -0.92 1.22 -9.55
CA SER A 91 -1.65 2.36 -10.10
C SER A 91 -0.83 3.16 -11.10
N ILE A 92 0.46 3.38 -10.84
CA ILE A 92 1.38 4.06 -11.77
C ILE A 92 1.51 3.28 -13.08
N ILE A 93 1.68 1.95 -13.00
CA ILE A 93 1.76 1.08 -14.19
C ILE A 93 0.46 1.18 -14.99
N ALA A 94 -0.69 1.06 -14.34
CA ALA A 94 -1.99 1.16 -15.00
C ALA A 94 -2.18 2.52 -15.68
N ALA A 95 -1.86 3.62 -14.99
CA ALA A 95 -1.89 4.97 -15.54
C ALA A 95 -0.94 5.13 -16.74
N THR A 96 0.26 4.55 -16.67
CA THR A 96 1.25 4.60 -17.75
C THR A 96 0.76 3.82 -18.97
N CYS A 97 0.20 2.62 -18.78
CA CYS A 97 -0.39 1.84 -19.86
C CYS A 97 -1.53 2.60 -20.55
N LEU A 98 -2.41 3.24 -19.77
CA LEU A 98 -3.47 4.10 -20.32
C LEU A 98 -2.93 5.33 -21.03
N GLN A 99 -1.82 5.91 -20.58
CA GLN A 99 -1.23 7.08 -21.21
C GLN A 99 -0.54 6.72 -22.54
N LEU A 100 0.10 5.55 -22.61
CA LEU A 100 0.84 5.09 -23.80
C LEU A 100 -0.07 4.45 -24.86
N HIS A 101 -1.12 3.75 -24.43
CA HIS A 101 -1.95 2.93 -25.32
C HIS A 101 -3.44 3.27 -25.27
N GLY A 102 -3.86 4.12 -24.33
CA GLY A 102 -5.26 4.47 -24.17
C GLY A 102 -5.77 5.35 -25.30
N THR A 103 -7.00 5.11 -25.71
CA THR A 103 -7.72 6.05 -26.56
C THR A 103 -8.12 7.29 -25.74
N PRO A 104 -8.26 8.48 -26.36
CA PRO A 104 -8.64 9.71 -25.64
C PRO A 104 -9.93 9.56 -24.81
N ARG A 105 -10.85 8.70 -25.25
CA ARG A 105 -12.10 8.37 -24.55
C ARG A 105 -11.88 7.57 -23.26
N ALA A 106 -10.91 6.65 -23.25
CA ALA A 106 -10.54 5.89 -22.04
C ALA A 106 -9.76 6.77 -21.04
N ALA A 107 -8.99 7.72 -21.55
CA ALA A 107 -8.19 8.65 -20.76
C ALA A 107 -9.04 9.75 -20.07
N GLY A 108 -10.12 10.23 -20.72
CA GLY A 108 -10.97 11.31 -20.19
C GLY A 108 -12.03 10.86 -19.17
N ALA A 109 -12.43 9.58 -19.17
CA ALA A 109 -13.53 9.10 -18.33
C ALA A 109 -13.18 8.96 -16.83
N GLY A 110 -11.90 8.95 -16.47
CA GLY A 110 -11.43 8.87 -15.07
C GLY A 110 -11.03 10.20 -14.43
N GLY A 111 -11.02 11.30 -15.20
CA GLY A 111 -10.34 12.56 -14.80
C GLY A 111 -11.21 13.64 -14.15
N ALA A 112 -12.51 13.41 -13.97
CA ALA A 112 -13.39 14.40 -13.34
C ALA A 112 -13.40 14.25 -11.81
N HIS A 113 -12.26 14.47 -11.15
CA HIS A 113 -12.26 14.78 -9.72
C HIS A 113 -12.61 16.27 -9.57
N PRO A 114 -13.73 16.65 -8.92
CA PRO A 114 -14.08 18.05 -8.76
C PRO A 114 -13.07 18.73 -7.85
N ALA A 115 -12.11 19.42 -8.45
CA ALA A 115 -11.18 20.32 -7.77
C ALA A 115 -11.97 21.42 -7.06
N GLY A 116 -12.34 21.21 -5.79
CA GLY A 116 -13.13 22.19 -5.05
C GLY A 116 -13.75 21.76 -3.72
N ARG A 117 -13.49 20.55 -3.19
CA ARG A 117 -13.97 20.23 -1.83
C ARG A 117 -13.13 20.97 -0.79
N ARG A 118 -13.77 21.89 -0.07
CA ARG A 118 -13.25 22.60 1.11
C ARG A 118 -12.45 21.62 1.97
N ARG A 119 -11.18 21.96 2.24
CA ARG A 119 -10.31 21.29 3.22
C ARG A 119 -11.07 21.15 4.54
N GLY A 120 -11.63 19.96 4.79
CA GLY A 120 -12.15 19.61 6.09
C GLY A 120 -10.98 19.63 7.06
N ARG A 121 -11.07 20.43 8.11
CA ARG A 121 -10.13 20.33 9.23
C ARG A 121 -10.17 18.88 9.71
N LEU A 122 -9.07 18.16 9.57
CA LEU A 122 -8.80 16.95 10.33
C LEU A 122 -9.10 17.28 11.80
N ARG A 123 -10.13 16.64 12.37
CA ARG A 123 -10.40 16.75 13.79
C ARG A 123 -9.31 15.94 14.51
N PRO A 124 -8.64 16.50 15.54
CA PRO A 124 -7.72 15.72 16.35
C PRO A 124 -8.51 14.60 17.03
N HIS A 125 -8.07 13.37 16.82
CA HIS A 125 -8.68 12.18 17.42
C HIS A 125 -8.37 12.16 18.93
N ARG A 126 -9.38 12.35 19.77
CA ARG A 126 -9.30 11.98 21.20
C ARG A 126 -9.48 10.46 21.30
N GLY A 127 -8.37 9.75 21.46
CA GLY A 127 -8.34 8.32 21.71
C GLY A 127 -9.11 7.96 22.99
N GLY A 128 -10.07 7.06 22.85
CA GLY A 128 -10.70 6.36 23.98
C GLY A 128 -10.92 4.91 23.55
N PRO A 129 -10.38 3.91 24.26
CA PRO A 129 -10.58 2.51 23.90
C PRO A 129 -12.05 2.13 24.14
N ARG A 130 -12.73 1.67 23.09
CA ARG A 130 -13.99 0.93 23.25
C ARG A 130 -13.65 -0.46 23.82
N GLN A 131 -13.63 -0.56 25.15
CA GLN A 131 -13.57 -1.86 25.82
C GLN A 131 -14.84 -2.65 25.49
N ARG A 132 -14.67 -3.77 24.78
CA ARG A 132 -15.68 -4.81 24.64
C ARG A 132 -15.55 -5.75 25.84
N PRO A 133 -16.64 -6.11 26.56
CA PRO A 133 -16.52 -6.91 27.77
C PRO A 133 -16.05 -8.34 27.46
N ALA A 134 -15.08 -8.79 28.24
CA ALA A 134 -14.51 -10.13 28.19
C ALA A 134 -15.57 -11.21 28.47
N ARG A 135 -15.72 -12.16 27.55
CA ARG A 135 -16.38 -13.43 27.85
C ARG A 135 -15.37 -14.34 28.55
N ARG A 136 -15.61 -14.56 29.84
CA ARG A 136 -15.04 -15.65 30.63
C ARG A 136 -15.58 -16.99 30.13
N THR A 137 -14.70 -17.87 29.68
CA THR A 137 -14.86 -19.32 29.82
C THR A 137 -13.48 -19.92 30.03
N GLY A 138 -13.24 -20.45 31.22
CA GLY A 138 -12.06 -21.26 31.51
C GLY A 138 -12.34 -22.73 31.21
N ALA A 139 -11.29 -23.48 30.91
CA ALA A 139 -11.03 -24.83 31.44
C ALA A 139 -9.67 -25.35 30.91
N ALA A 140 -8.80 -25.66 31.89
CA ALA A 140 -7.79 -26.70 32.00
C ALA A 140 -7.34 -27.53 30.77
N GLY A 141 -6.02 -27.76 30.67
CA GLY A 141 -5.50 -28.91 29.90
C GLY A 141 -3.99 -28.95 29.63
N ARG A 142 -3.20 -29.30 30.66
CA ARG A 142 -1.91 -30.03 30.70
C ARG A 142 -1.08 -30.27 29.41
N GLY A 143 0.21 -29.94 29.51
CA GLY A 143 1.33 -30.88 29.28
C GLY A 143 1.86 -31.03 27.85
N GLY A 144 3.19 -30.85 27.67
CA GLY A 144 3.88 -31.28 26.45
C GLY A 144 5.22 -30.60 26.24
N THR A 145 6.29 -31.25 26.67
CA THR A 145 7.70 -30.85 26.57
C THR A 145 8.29 -30.97 25.17
N ALA A 146 9.21 -30.04 24.85
CA ALA A 146 10.45 -30.18 24.08
C ALA A 146 10.45 -30.90 22.71
N ALA A 147 10.75 -30.14 21.66
CA ALA A 147 11.54 -30.65 20.54
C ALA A 147 12.52 -29.58 20.05
N ARG A 148 13.79 -29.98 20.10
CA ARG A 148 15.02 -29.23 19.89
C ARG A 148 15.21 -28.96 18.39
N ARG A 149 15.42 -27.69 18.02
CA ARG A 149 15.72 -27.28 16.65
C ARG A 149 17.22 -27.45 16.42
N GLU A 150 17.60 -28.41 15.58
CA GLU A 150 18.96 -28.58 15.07
C GLU A 150 18.95 -28.15 13.59
N VAL A 151 19.58 -27.01 13.29
CA VAL A 151 19.82 -26.55 11.92
C VAL A 151 21.30 -26.75 11.64
N ALA A 152 21.62 -27.92 11.08
CA ALA A 152 22.92 -28.22 10.54
C ALA A 152 23.08 -27.52 9.18
N GLY A 153 24.11 -26.68 9.09
CA GLY A 153 24.49 -25.99 7.86
C GLY A 153 24.98 -26.95 6.79
N ARG A 154 24.58 -26.67 5.54
CA ARG A 154 25.29 -27.17 4.35
C ARG A 154 25.25 -26.09 3.28
N GLN A 155 26.35 -25.33 3.20
CA GLN A 155 26.69 -24.58 2.00
C GLN A 155 26.89 -25.57 0.86
N THR A 156 26.15 -25.38 -0.23
CA THR A 156 26.41 -26.12 -1.47
C THR A 156 26.82 -25.11 -2.53
N VAL A 157 28.08 -25.23 -2.94
CA VAL A 157 28.76 -24.46 -3.98
C VAL A 157 28.07 -24.72 -5.32
N CYS A 158 27.69 -23.66 -6.05
CA CYS A 158 27.18 -23.77 -7.42
C CYS A 158 28.33 -24.07 -8.39
N GLY A 159 28.39 -25.30 -8.90
CA GLY A 159 29.08 -25.62 -10.15
C GLY A 159 28.20 -25.31 -11.38
N PRO A 160 28.79 -25.21 -12.60
CA PRO A 160 28.07 -24.79 -13.79
C PRO A 160 27.11 -25.88 -14.29
N ARG A 161 25.89 -25.47 -14.68
CA ARG A 161 24.87 -26.36 -15.28
C ARG A 161 25.16 -26.59 -16.77
N PRO A 162 25.05 -27.82 -17.30
CA PRO A 162 25.05 -28.06 -18.73
C PRO A 162 23.72 -27.65 -19.37
N SER A 163 23.80 -27.12 -20.58
CA SER A 163 22.68 -26.68 -21.42
C SER A 163 21.89 -27.87 -21.96
N THR A 164 20.60 -27.95 -21.64
CA THR A 164 19.65 -28.77 -22.38
C THR A 164 18.63 -27.86 -23.04
N SER A 165 18.52 -27.97 -24.36
CA SER A 165 17.49 -27.36 -25.19
C SER A 165 16.14 -28.00 -24.87
N SER A 166 15.13 -27.17 -24.58
CA SER A 166 13.75 -27.60 -24.33
C SER A 166 12.85 -27.13 -25.48
N PRO A 167 11.90 -27.96 -25.97
CA PRO A 167 11.01 -27.58 -27.06
C PRO A 167 9.88 -26.64 -26.59
N ALA A 168 9.31 -25.88 -27.54
CA ALA A 168 8.36 -24.80 -27.32
C ALA A 168 7.06 -25.23 -26.61
N PRO A 169 6.48 -24.38 -25.73
CA PRO A 169 5.22 -24.68 -25.05
C PRO A 169 3.99 -24.50 -25.96
N ALA A 170 3.00 -25.38 -25.77
CA ALA A 170 1.68 -25.34 -26.41
C ALA A 170 0.84 -24.13 -25.94
N PRO A 171 -0.15 -23.67 -26.73
CA PRO A 171 -0.92 -22.46 -26.42
C PRO A 171 -1.80 -22.64 -25.18
N ALA A 172 -1.80 -21.61 -24.32
CA ALA A 172 -2.60 -21.52 -23.11
C ALA A 172 -4.11 -21.40 -23.43
N GLY A 173 -4.93 -22.18 -22.73
CA GLY A 173 -6.38 -22.02 -22.72
C GLY A 173 -6.83 -20.73 -22.02
N PRO A 174 -8.13 -20.36 -22.13
CA PRO A 174 -8.63 -19.07 -21.67
C PRO A 174 -8.50 -18.90 -20.14
N ALA A 175 -8.06 -17.71 -19.73
CA ALA A 175 -7.82 -17.34 -18.34
C ALA A 175 -9.15 -17.19 -17.55
N PRO A 176 -9.18 -17.61 -16.27
CA PRO A 176 -10.34 -17.38 -15.40
C PRO A 176 -10.49 -15.89 -15.04
N SER A 177 -11.73 -15.45 -14.87
CA SER A 177 -12.08 -14.07 -14.53
C SER A 177 -11.54 -13.66 -13.14
N PRO A 178 -11.04 -12.41 -12.96
CA PRO A 178 -10.52 -11.95 -11.69
C PRO A 178 -11.63 -11.67 -10.66
N PRO A 179 -11.36 -11.83 -9.35
CA PRO A 179 -12.30 -11.53 -8.29
C PRO A 179 -12.58 -10.02 -8.16
N SER A 180 -13.84 -9.69 -7.91
CA SER A 180 -14.47 -8.36 -7.95
C SER A 180 -14.14 -7.40 -6.79
N CYS A 181 -13.04 -7.60 -6.06
CA CYS A 181 -12.73 -6.79 -4.86
C CYS A 181 -11.66 -5.69 -5.04
N TRP A 182 -11.43 -5.20 -6.27
CA TRP A 182 -10.49 -4.10 -6.50
C TRP A 182 -11.15 -2.96 -7.28
N ILE A 183 -12.05 -2.22 -6.62
CA ILE A 183 -12.39 -0.82 -6.92
C ILE A 183 -12.48 -0.08 -5.59
#